data_AF-A0A8S9RML0-F1
#
_entry.id   AF-A0A8S9RML0-F1
#
_cell.length_a   1.000
_cell.length_b   1.000
_cell.length_c   1.000
_cell.angle_alpha   90.00
_cell.angle_beta   90.00
_cell.angle_gamma   90.00
#
_symmetry.space_group_name_H-M   'P 1'
#
loop_
_entity.id
_entity.type
_entity.pdbx_description
1 polymer ?
#
loop_
_entity_poly.entity_id
_entity_poly.type
_entity_poly.pdbx_seq_one_letter_code
_entity_poly.pdbx_strand_id
1 'polypeptide(L)'
;MPLRGGYFVGNVGPAHMDFRWFALGNCVSILSSLATPDQSMAIMDLLEHRWAELVGEMPLKICYPCLEGHEWRIITGCDPKNTRWSYHNGGSWPVLLWQLTAACIKTGRPQIARRAVDLIESRLHRDCWPEYYDGKLGRSVGKQARKYQTWSIAGYLVAKMLLEDPSHIGMISLEEDKLMKPVIKRSASWPQL
;
A
#
# COMPACT_ATOMS: atom_id res chain seq x y z
N MET A 1 -11.95 12.52 -2.70
CA MET A 1 -12.46 11.21 -2.21
C MET A 1 -13.55 10.69 -3.14
N PRO A 2 -13.60 9.39 -3.46
CA PRO A 2 -14.74 8.77 -4.14
C PRO A 2 -15.98 8.70 -3.23
N LEU A 3 -17.16 8.40 -3.80
CA LEU A 3 -18.39 8.15 -3.03
C LEU A 3 -18.33 6.82 -2.25
N ARG A 4 -17.61 5.83 -2.79
CA ARG A 4 -17.33 4.54 -2.14
C ARG A 4 -15.83 4.35 -2.04
N GLY A 5 -15.38 3.96 -0.86
CA GLY A 5 -13.98 3.71 -0.55
C GLY A 5 -13.39 4.67 0.49
N GLY A 6 -12.31 4.22 1.12
CA GLY A 6 -11.66 4.91 2.23
C GLY A 6 -10.25 4.36 2.46
N TYR A 7 -9.49 5.00 3.34
CA TYR A 7 -8.14 4.58 3.71
C TYR A 7 -7.79 5.09 5.10
N PHE A 8 -6.75 4.50 5.71
CA PHE A 8 -6.15 5.04 6.90
C PHE A 8 -5.29 6.26 6.56
N VAL A 9 -5.55 7.38 7.22
CA VAL A 9 -4.75 8.62 7.10
C VAL A 9 -3.28 8.35 7.47
N GLY A 10 -2.37 9.09 6.85
CA GLY A 10 -0.94 8.84 6.96
C GLY A 10 -0.35 9.12 8.33
N ASN A 11 -0.89 10.09 9.06
CA ASN A 11 -0.44 10.42 10.42
C ASN A 11 -1.54 11.14 11.22
N VAL A 12 -1.56 10.95 12.53
CA VAL A 12 -2.47 11.63 13.49
C VAL A 12 -1.69 11.95 14.77
N GLY A 13 -1.76 13.20 15.21
CA GLY A 13 -1.18 13.68 16.46
C GLY A 13 -1.84 14.98 16.95
N PRO A 14 -1.38 15.54 18.08
CA PRO A 14 -1.92 16.80 18.61
C PRO A 14 -1.82 17.93 17.57
N ALA A 15 -2.96 18.48 17.16
CA ALA A 15 -3.06 19.50 16.10
C ALA A 15 -2.39 19.11 14.76
N HIS A 16 -2.24 17.81 14.50
CA HIS A 16 -1.60 17.30 13.29
C HIS A 16 -2.39 16.13 12.69
N MET A 17 -2.71 16.24 11.40
CA MET A 17 -3.25 15.13 10.62
C MET A 17 -2.68 15.18 9.21
N ASP A 18 -1.94 14.14 8.82
CA ASP A 18 -1.44 13.99 7.45
C ASP A 18 -2.45 13.17 6.64
N PHE A 19 -3.18 13.86 5.76
CA PHE A 19 -4.19 13.25 4.91
C PHE A 19 -3.62 12.47 3.73
N ARG A 20 -2.30 12.40 3.52
CA ARG A 20 -1.75 11.61 2.41
C ARG A 20 -2.09 10.13 2.59
N TRP A 21 -2.38 9.47 1.48
CA TRP A 21 -2.51 8.02 1.42
C TRP A 21 -1.12 7.40 1.33
N PHE A 22 -0.87 6.33 2.09
CA PHE A 22 0.37 5.56 2.06
C PHE A 22 0.10 4.10 1.76
N ALA A 23 0.73 3.58 0.71
CA ALA A 23 0.46 2.24 0.19
C ALA A 23 0.75 1.13 1.21
N LEU A 24 1.99 1.12 1.72
CA LEU A 24 2.46 0.05 2.61
C LEU A 24 1.63 -0.01 3.90
N GLY A 25 1.33 1.15 4.50
CA GLY A 25 0.50 1.23 5.69
C GLY A 25 -0.87 0.59 5.47
N ASN A 26 -1.59 0.99 4.41
CA ASN A 26 -2.91 0.43 4.11
C ASN A 26 -2.87 -1.06 3.76
N CYS A 27 -1.86 -1.52 3.01
CA CYS A 27 -1.70 -2.96 2.70
C CYS A 27 -1.43 -3.77 3.97
N VAL A 28 -0.52 -3.32 4.83
CA VAL A 28 -0.21 -4.00 6.10
C VAL A 28 -1.43 -3.99 7.03
N SER A 29 -2.20 -2.90 7.10
CA SER A 29 -3.43 -2.87 7.89
C SER A 29 -4.44 -3.94 7.48
N ILE A 30 -4.56 -4.22 6.17
CA ILE A 30 -5.39 -5.31 5.66
C ILE A 30 -4.81 -6.67 6.06
N LEU A 31 -3.51 -6.87 5.80
CA LEU A 31 -2.82 -8.14 6.03
C LEU A 31 -2.78 -8.55 7.50
N SER A 32 -2.58 -7.59 8.40
CA SER A 32 -2.53 -7.82 9.84
C SER A 32 -3.91 -7.92 10.50
N SER A 33 -5.00 -7.82 9.73
CA SER A 33 -6.38 -7.71 10.25
C SER A 33 -6.58 -6.54 11.23
N LEU A 34 -5.82 -5.46 11.06
CA LEU A 34 -6.07 -4.19 11.77
C LEU A 34 -7.26 -3.47 11.15
N ALA A 35 -7.35 -3.50 9.82
CA ALA A 35 -8.51 -3.05 9.09
C ALA A 35 -9.64 -4.06 9.26
N THR A 36 -10.84 -3.59 9.62
CA THR A 36 -12.05 -4.42 9.57
C THR A 36 -12.32 -4.91 8.14
N PRO A 37 -13.24 -5.87 7.91
CA PRO A 37 -13.51 -6.36 6.57
C PRO A 37 -14.09 -5.23 5.70
N ASP A 38 -14.98 -4.42 6.26
CA ASP A 38 -15.56 -3.24 5.59
C ASP A 38 -14.49 -2.20 5.22
N GLN A 39 -13.54 -1.93 6.12
CA GLN A 39 -12.43 -1.01 5.86
C GLN A 39 -11.49 -1.56 4.78
N SER A 40 -11.19 -2.86 4.82
CA SER A 40 -10.36 -3.52 3.81
C SER A 40 -11.00 -3.46 2.44
N MET A 41 -12.31 -3.71 2.36
CA MET A 41 -13.09 -3.56 1.12
C MET A 41 -13.14 -2.11 0.64
N ALA A 42 -13.29 -1.15 1.56
CA ALA A 42 -13.26 0.28 1.23
C ALA A 42 -11.89 0.72 0.68
N ILE A 43 -10.78 0.16 1.17
CA ILE A 43 -9.44 0.41 0.62
C ILE A 43 -9.34 -0.12 -0.81
N MET A 44 -9.87 -1.32 -1.08
CA MET A 44 -9.88 -1.90 -2.43
C MET A 44 -10.78 -1.10 -3.38
N ASP A 45 -11.97 -0.69 -2.93
CA ASP A 45 -12.87 0.16 -3.71
C ASP A 45 -12.21 1.52 -4.02
N LEU A 46 -11.51 2.14 -3.06
CA LEU A 46 -10.74 3.36 -3.30
C LEU A 46 -9.70 3.15 -4.41
N LEU A 47 -8.97 2.04 -4.35
CA LEU A 47 -7.91 1.70 -5.31
C LEU A 47 -8.48 1.50 -6.72
N GLU A 48 -9.63 0.83 -6.84
CA GLU A 48 -10.36 0.68 -8.12
C GLU A 48 -10.84 2.04 -8.66
N HIS A 49 -11.44 2.89 -7.83
CA HIS A 49 -11.97 4.20 -8.25
C HIS A 49 -10.88 5.24 -8.56
N ARG A 50 -9.72 5.15 -7.92
CA ARG A 50 -8.59 6.09 -8.03
C ARG A 50 -7.34 5.42 -8.60
N TRP A 51 -7.55 4.46 -9.49
CA TRP A 51 -6.49 3.65 -10.09
C TRP A 51 -5.43 4.51 -10.78
N ALA A 52 -5.83 5.52 -11.55
CA ALA A 52 -4.89 6.36 -12.28
C ALA A 52 -3.98 7.17 -11.33
N GLU A 53 -4.52 7.63 -10.21
CA GLU A 53 -3.81 8.39 -9.19
C GLU A 53 -2.88 7.52 -8.33
N LEU A 54 -3.34 6.33 -7.90
CA LEU A 54 -2.62 5.48 -6.95
C LEU A 54 -1.71 4.44 -7.61
N VAL A 55 -2.03 4.01 -8.83
CA VAL A 55 -1.27 3.04 -9.63
C VAL A 55 -0.69 3.70 -10.88
N GLY A 56 -1.54 4.33 -11.70
CA GLY A 56 -1.15 4.86 -13.00
C GLY A 56 -0.72 3.76 -13.97
N GLU A 57 0.45 3.94 -14.59
CA GLU A 57 1.07 3.00 -15.55
C GLU A 57 2.23 2.21 -14.94
N MET A 58 2.47 2.36 -13.63
CA MET A 58 3.45 1.58 -12.87
C MET A 58 2.99 1.43 -11.41
N PRO A 59 2.54 0.23 -11.00
CA PRO A 59 2.23 -0.03 -9.60
C PRO A 59 3.50 0.06 -8.74
N LEU A 60 3.44 0.54 -7.51
CA LEU A 60 2.34 1.27 -6.85
C LEU A 60 2.92 2.60 -6.33
N LYS A 61 2.13 3.68 -6.29
CA LYS A 61 2.58 4.91 -5.64
C LYS A 61 2.94 4.61 -4.19
N ILE A 62 4.09 5.09 -3.71
CA ILE A 62 4.45 4.94 -2.30
C ILE A 62 3.54 5.77 -1.39
N CYS A 63 3.19 6.97 -1.86
CA CYS A 63 2.22 7.85 -1.24
C CYS A 63 1.50 8.72 -2.29
N TYR A 64 0.36 9.29 -1.91
CA TYR A 64 -0.39 10.22 -2.75
C TYR A 64 -1.15 11.28 -1.92
N PRO A 65 -1.19 12.56 -2.36
CA PRO A 65 -0.41 13.15 -3.47
C PRO A 65 1.06 13.41 -3.06
N CYS A 66 1.86 13.93 -4.00
CA CYS A 66 3.19 14.45 -3.68
C CYS A 66 3.11 15.87 -3.08
N LEU A 67 4.13 16.25 -2.33
CA LEU A 67 4.36 17.60 -1.83
C LEU A 67 4.96 18.46 -2.96
N GLU A 68 4.42 19.66 -3.15
CA GLU A 68 4.90 20.61 -4.15
C GLU A 68 5.15 22.01 -3.55
N GLY A 69 5.97 22.83 -4.21
CA GLY A 69 6.12 24.25 -3.88
C GLY A 69 6.59 24.51 -2.45
N HIS A 70 5.79 25.25 -1.67
CA HIS A 70 6.12 25.59 -0.28
C HIS A 70 6.09 24.39 0.65
N GLU A 71 5.13 23.48 0.49
CA GLU A 71 5.03 22.27 1.31
C GLU A 71 6.27 21.40 1.16
N TRP A 72 6.75 21.21 -0.08
CA TRP A 72 8.01 20.51 -0.33
C TRP A 72 9.18 21.20 0.36
N ARG A 73 9.37 22.52 0.17
CA ARG A 73 10.47 23.27 0.81
C ARG A 73 10.49 23.11 2.33
N ILE A 74 9.31 23.21 2.96
CA ILE A 74 9.16 23.18 4.41
C ILE A 74 9.31 21.76 4.95
N ILE A 75 8.56 20.79 4.40
CA ILE A 75 8.48 19.43 4.96
C ILE A 75 9.72 18.61 4.62
N THR A 76 10.28 18.75 3.42
CA THR A 76 11.46 17.96 3.01
C THR A 76 12.79 18.67 3.25
N GLY A 77 12.77 19.93 3.70
CA GLY A 77 13.98 20.73 3.83
C GLY A 77 14.70 20.96 2.50
N CYS A 78 13.95 21.13 1.41
CA CYS A 78 14.46 21.25 0.04
C CYS A 78 15.26 20.03 -0.47
N ASP A 79 15.00 18.83 0.04
CA ASP A 79 15.69 17.59 -0.39
C ASP A 79 15.56 17.35 -1.91
N PRO A 80 16.68 17.43 -2.68
CA PRO A 80 16.68 17.35 -4.14
C PRO A 80 16.42 15.95 -4.70
N LYS A 81 16.42 14.90 -3.86
CA LYS A 81 16.07 13.52 -4.28
C LYS A 81 14.55 13.31 -4.27
N ASN A 82 13.84 14.03 -3.40
CA ASN A 82 12.39 13.93 -3.19
C ASN A 82 11.61 15.03 -3.92
N THR A 83 11.98 15.33 -5.17
CA THR A 83 11.26 16.28 -6.02
C THR A 83 9.83 15.81 -6.35
N ARG A 84 9.05 16.63 -7.08
CA ARG A 84 7.66 16.33 -7.43
C ARG A 84 7.54 14.95 -8.10
N TRP A 85 6.70 14.08 -7.55
CA TRP A 85 6.42 12.74 -8.07
C TRP A 85 7.69 11.89 -8.25
N SER A 86 8.64 12.01 -7.32
CA SER A 86 9.94 11.34 -7.38
C SER A 86 10.25 10.63 -6.07
N TYR A 87 10.93 9.48 -6.16
CA TYR A 87 11.43 8.73 -5.01
C TYR A 87 10.37 8.55 -3.90
N HIS A 88 10.57 9.06 -2.69
CA HIS A 88 9.58 8.94 -1.61
C HIS A 88 8.41 9.94 -1.74
N ASN A 89 8.57 11.00 -2.53
CA ASN A 89 7.56 12.04 -2.72
C ASN A 89 6.65 11.72 -3.91
N GLY A 90 5.85 10.67 -3.79
CA GLY A 90 4.88 10.25 -4.82
C GLY A 90 5.49 9.46 -5.98
N GLY A 91 6.68 8.87 -5.82
CA GLY A 91 7.23 7.91 -6.77
C GLY A 91 6.42 6.61 -6.83
N SER A 92 6.49 5.90 -7.96
CA SER A 92 5.96 4.54 -8.13
C SER A 92 7.04 3.51 -7.83
N TRP A 93 6.74 2.54 -6.96
CA TRP A 93 7.70 1.57 -6.46
C TRP A 93 7.27 0.14 -6.82
N PRO A 94 7.97 -0.54 -7.74
CA PRO A 94 7.60 -1.90 -8.18
C PRO A 94 7.61 -2.93 -7.05
N VAL A 95 8.49 -2.75 -6.06
CA VAL A 95 8.55 -3.63 -4.87
C VAL A 95 7.20 -3.70 -4.14
N LEU A 96 6.36 -2.66 -4.17
CA LEU A 96 5.06 -2.64 -3.49
C LEU A 96 4.01 -3.56 -4.12
N LEU A 97 4.30 -4.13 -5.30
CA LEU A 97 3.39 -5.03 -6.00
C LEU A 97 3.02 -6.26 -5.17
N TRP A 98 3.95 -6.82 -4.39
CA TRP A 98 3.65 -8.03 -3.63
C TRP A 98 2.74 -7.76 -2.44
N GLN A 99 2.89 -6.63 -1.74
CA GLN A 99 1.97 -6.24 -0.66
C GLN A 99 0.57 -5.97 -1.21
N LEU A 100 0.47 -5.28 -2.36
CA LEU A 100 -0.79 -5.10 -3.05
C LEU A 100 -1.43 -6.45 -3.38
N THR A 101 -0.64 -7.37 -3.95
CA THR A 101 -1.11 -8.70 -4.34
C THR A 101 -1.63 -9.50 -3.14
N ALA A 102 -0.86 -9.55 -2.05
CA ALA A 102 -1.28 -10.23 -0.83
C ALA A 102 -2.58 -9.63 -0.26
N ALA A 103 -2.67 -8.29 -0.19
CA ALA A 103 -3.88 -7.61 0.28
C ALA A 103 -5.09 -7.88 -0.63
N CYS A 104 -4.90 -7.89 -1.95
CA CYS A 104 -5.94 -8.22 -2.92
C CYS A 104 -6.44 -9.67 -2.75
N ILE A 105 -5.55 -10.63 -2.51
CA ILE A 105 -5.96 -12.02 -2.26
C ILE A 105 -6.72 -12.13 -0.94
N LYS A 106 -6.21 -11.54 0.14
CA LYS A 106 -6.87 -11.57 1.46
C LYS A 106 -8.26 -10.95 1.45
N THR A 107 -8.50 -9.96 0.60
CA THR A 107 -9.80 -9.30 0.43
C THR A 107 -10.69 -9.95 -0.63
N GLY A 108 -10.25 -11.05 -1.27
CA GLY A 108 -11.02 -11.71 -2.32
C GLY A 108 -11.15 -10.90 -3.62
N ARG A 109 -10.20 -10.00 -3.90
CA ARG A 109 -10.16 -9.11 -5.07
C ARG A 109 -8.94 -9.35 -5.98
N PRO A 110 -8.64 -10.58 -6.42
CA PRO A 110 -7.42 -10.91 -7.17
C PRO A 110 -7.32 -10.23 -8.54
N GLN A 111 -8.44 -9.78 -9.13
CA GLN A 111 -8.44 -9.06 -10.41
C GLN A 111 -7.63 -7.75 -10.37
N ILE A 112 -7.57 -7.09 -9.21
CA ILE A 112 -6.78 -5.86 -9.00
C ILE A 112 -5.29 -6.19 -9.12
N ALA A 113 -4.85 -7.27 -8.48
CA ALA A 113 -3.48 -7.75 -8.54
C ALA A 113 -3.08 -8.23 -9.93
N ARG A 114 -3.95 -8.98 -10.63
CA ARG A 114 -3.70 -9.41 -12.03
C ARG A 114 -3.46 -8.21 -12.94
N ARG A 115 -4.33 -7.19 -12.87
CA ARG A 115 -4.16 -5.95 -13.64
C ARG A 115 -2.84 -5.24 -13.32
N ALA A 116 -2.42 -5.22 -12.05
CA ALA A 116 -1.14 -4.62 -11.66
C ALA A 116 0.07 -5.42 -12.18
N VAL A 117 -0.02 -6.76 -12.16
CA VAL A 117 1.00 -7.64 -12.74
C VAL A 117 1.11 -7.42 -14.25
N ASP A 118 0.00 -7.39 -14.98
CA ASP A 118 -0.01 -7.14 -16.44
C ASP A 118 0.69 -5.81 -16.79
N LEU A 119 0.45 -4.76 -15.99
CA LEU A 119 1.14 -3.47 -16.15
C LEU A 119 2.65 -3.60 -15.94
N ILE A 120 3.09 -4.28 -14.87
CA ILE A 120 4.52 -4.46 -14.59
C ILE A 120 5.22 -5.31 -15.65
N GLU A 121 4.60 -6.40 -16.11
CA GLU A 121 5.16 -7.31 -17.11
C GLU A 121 5.43 -6.62 -18.45
N SER A 122 4.65 -5.59 -18.78
CA SER A 122 4.83 -4.83 -20.02
C SER A 122 6.08 -3.93 -20.05
N ARG A 123 6.73 -3.67 -18.90
CA ARG A 123 7.81 -2.66 -18.79
C ARG A 123 8.99 -3.04 -17.90
N LEU A 124 8.77 -3.70 -16.77
CA LEU A 124 9.77 -3.84 -15.70
C LEU A 124 11.05 -4.54 -16.18
N HIS A 125 10.90 -5.61 -16.97
CA HIS A 125 12.02 -6.32 -17.59
C HIS A 125 12.75 -5.45 -18.63
N ARG A 126 11.99 -4.77 -19.52
CA ARG A 126 12.53 -3.90 -20.57
C ARG A 126 13.36 -2.75 -20.01
N ASP A 127 12.93 -2.19 -18.88
CA ASP A 127 13.57 -1.05 -18.23
C ASP A 127 14.75 -1.49 -17.32
N CYS A 128 15.14 -2.77 -17.35
CA CYS A 128 16.21 -3.38 -16.54
C CYS A 128 15.96 -3.31 -15.02
N TRP A 129 14.74 -3.60 -14.58
CA TRP A 129 14.34 -3.72 -13.18
C TRP A 129 14.74 -2.51 -12.30
N PRO A 130 14.22 -1.30 -12.58
CA PRO A 130 14.57 -0.12 -11.80
C PRO A 130 14.10 -0.17 -10.34
N GLU A 131 14.78 0.59 -9.49
CA GLU A 131 14.44 0.78 -8.07
C GLU A 131 13.07 1.45 -7.89
N TYR A 132 12.78 2.50 -8.67
CA TYR A 132 11.53 3.25 -8.65
C TYR A 132 11.30 3.99 -9.98
N TYR A 133 10.08 4.52 -10.15
CA TYR A 133 9.64 5.30 -11.30
C TYR A 133 9.09 6.66 -10.86
N ASP A 134 9.29 7.66 -11.70
CA ASP A 134 8.88 9.04 -11.46
C ASP A 134 7.69 9.46 -12.34
N GLY A 135 7.07 10.57 -11.93
CA GLY A 135 5.97 11.21 -12.62
C GLY A 135 4.60 10.76 -12.11
N LYS A 136 3.58 11.60 -12.37
CA LYS A 136 2.20 11.39 -11.90
C LYS A 136 1.68 9.98 -12.19
N LEU A 137 1.99 9.46 -13.38
CA LEU A 137 1.59 8.12 -13.83
C LEU A 137 2.68 7.05 -13.72
N GLY A 138 3.89 7.37 -13.23
CA GLY A 138 5.01 6.41 -13.20
C GLY A 138 5.57 6.07 -14.59
N ARG A 139 5.52 7.04 -15.51
CA ARG A 139 5.98 6.85 -16.91
C ARG A 139 7.50 6.83 -17.04
N SER A 140 8.20 7.62 -16.23
CA SER A 140 9.65 7.77 -16.35
C SER A 140 10.36 6.84 -15.37
N VAL A 141 11.47 6.22 -15.78
CA VAL A 141 12.39 5.59 -14.81
C VAL A 141 12.86 6.66 -13.82
N GLY A 142 12.98 6.28 -12.55
CA GLY A 142 13.31 7.23 -11.48
C GLY A 142 14.62 7.98 -11.74
N LYS A 143 14.64 9.28 -11.42
CA LYS A 143 15.74 10.21 -11.70
C LYS A 143 17.10 9.71 -11.24
N GLN A 144 17.13 8.96 -10.14
CA GLN A 144 18.33 8.31 -9.60
C GLN A 144 18.07 6.81 -9.31
N ALA A 145 17.17 6.17 -10.05
CA ALA A 145 16.84 4.77 -9.83
C ALA A 145 18.01 3.87 -10.24
N ARG A 146 18.40 2.96 -9.35
CA ARG A 146 19.34 1.89 -9.68
C ARG A 146 18.64 0.82 -10.50
N LYS A 147 19.34 0.28 -11.50
CA LYS A 147 18.89 -0.89 -12.27
C LYS A 147 19.16 -2.17 -11.49
N TYR A 148 18.46 -3.24 -11.86
CA TYR A 148 18.59 -4.56 -11.23
C TYR A 148 18.41 -4.53 -9.72
N GLN A 149 17.48 -3.70 -9.26
CA GLN A 149 17.22 -3.57 -7.84
C GLN A 149 16.55 -4.85 -7.32
N THR A 150 17.22 -5.55 -6.39
CA THR A 150 16.85 -6.88 -5.92
C THR A 150 15.39 -6.98 -5.48
N TRP A 151 14.89 -6.02 -4.70
CA TRP A 151 13.51 -6.05 -4.19
C TRP A 151 12.44 -5.75 -5.26
N SER A 152 12.80 -5.11 -6.37
CA SER A 152 11.88 -4.85 -7.48
C SER A 152 11.66 -6.14 -8.25
N ILE A 153 12.71 -6.94 -8.40
CA ILE A 153 12.66 -8.29 -8.98
C ILE A 153 11.91 -9.22 -8.03
N ALA A 154 12.32 -9.28 -6.75
CA ALA A 154 11.72 -10.18 -5.77
C ALA A 154 10.25 -9.87 -5.53
N GLY A 155 9.85 -8.60 -5.44
CA GLY A 155 8.45 -8.22 -5.29
C GLY A 155 7.57 -8.67 -6.45
N TYR A 156 8.08 -8.61 -7.68
CA TYR A 156 7.38 -9.18 -8.83
C TYR A 156 7.23 -10.71 -8.72
N LEU A 157 8.31 -11.43 -8.38
CA LEU A 157 8.27 -12.89 -8.23
C LEU A 157 7.31 -13.33 -7.12
N VAL A 158 7.35 -12.68 -5.95
CA VAL A 158 6.43 -12.98 -4.84
C VAL A 158 4.97 -12.73 -5.25
N ALA A 159 4.68 -11.63 -5.95
CA ALA A 159 3.34 -11.37 -6.46
C ALA A 159 2.85 -12.48 -7.42
N LYS A 160 3.71 -12.94 -8.34
CA LYS A 160 3.40 -14.05 -9.25
C LYS A 160 3.12 -15.34 -8.50
N MET A 161 3.96 -15.71 -7.53
CA MET A 161 3.79 -16.92 -6.72
C MET A 161 2.52 -16.89 -5.87
N LEU A 162 2.18 -15.73 -5.29
CA LEU A 162 0.94 -15.54 -4.55
C LEU A 162 -0.32 -15.67 -5.43
N LEU A 163 -0.26 -15.19 -6.67
CA LEU A 163 -1.37 -15.34 -7.63
C LEU A 163 -1.51 -16.78 -8.15
N GLU A 164 -0.40 -17.50 -8.28
CA GLU A 164 -0.38 -18.91 -8.68
C GLU A 164 -0.91 -19.81 -7.56
N ASP A 165 -0.52 -19.55 -6.31
CA ASP A 165 -1.01 -20.26 -5.15
C ASP A 165 -1.41 -19.30 -4.02
N PRO A 166 -2.70 -18.93 -3.95
CA PRO A 166 -3.26 -18.08 -2.90
C PRO A 166 -3.15 -18.66 -1.48
N SER A 167 -2.87 -19.96 -1.29
CA SER A 167 -2.74 -20.55 0.04
C SER A 167 -1.54 -19.97 0.81
N HIS A 168 -0.54 -19.44 0.10
CA HIS A 168 0.64 -18.80 0.69
C HIS A 168 0.34 -17.51 1.47
N ILE A 169 -0.84 -16.89 1.31
CA ILE A 169 -1.15 -15.65 2.06
C ILE A 169 -1.07 -15.84 3.57
N GLY A 170 -1.36 -17.05 4.07
CA GLY A 170 -1.28 -17.36 5.50
C GLY A 170 0.12 -17.21 6.10
N MET A 171 1.17 -17.14 5.26
CA MET A 171 2.54 -16.86 5.70
C MET A 171 2.75 -15.39 6.10
N ILE A 172 1.94 -14.48 5.57
CA ILE A 172 2.11 -13.02 5.73
C ILE A 172 0.84 -12.28 6.14
N SER A 173 -0.22 -13.00 6.47
CA SER A 173 -1.46 -12.43 6.99
C SER A 173 -1.93 -13.11 8.26
N LEU A 174 -2.63 -12.33 9.09
CA LEU A 174 -3.37 -12.81 10.25
C LEU A 174 -4.87 -12.72 9.94
N GLU A 175 -5.67 -13.57 10.59
CA GLU A 175 -7.14 -13.44 10.57
C GLU A 175 -7.61 -12.61 11.76
N GLU A 176 -8.86 -12.14 11.71
CA GLU A 176 -9.49 -11.56 12.89
C GLU A 176 -9.53 -12.58 14.02
N ASP A 177 -9.27 -12.11 15.24
CA ASP A 177 -9.57 -12.92 16.41
C ASP A 177 -11.06 -13.26 16.36
N LYS A 178 -11.37 -14.56 16.19
CA LYS A 178 -12.71 -15.06 16.46
C LYS A 178 -13.04 -14.57 17.85
N LEU A 179 -14.06 -13.70 17.99
CA LEU A 179 -14.54 -13.16 19.26
C LEU A 179 -14.52 -14.28 20.31
N MET A 180 -13.42 -14.38 21.07
CA MET A 180 -13.41 -15.15 22.28
C MET A 180 -14.39 -14.39 23.13
N LYS A 181 -15.59 -14.96 23.33
CA LYS A 181 -16.59 -14.39 24.24
C LYS A 181 -15.83 -13.89 25.45
N PRO A 182 -15.90 -12.59 25.80
CA PRO A 182 -15.18 -12.11 26.97
C PRO A 182 -15.67 -12.98 28.12
N VAL A 183 -14.77 -13.75 28.72
CA VAL A 183 -15.07 -14.48 29.94
C VAL A 183 -15.15 -13.41 31.01
N ILE A 184 -16.32 -12.79 31.14
CA ILE A 184 -16.64 -11.92 32.26
C ILE A 184 -16.66 -12.83 33.48
N LYS A 185 -15.51 -13.02 34.12
CA LYS A 185 -15.46 -13.55 35.49
C LYS A 185 -16.05 -12.47 36.36
N ARG A 186 -17.30 -12.66 36.81
CA ARG A 186 -17.92 -11.82 37.85
C ARG A 186 -16.91 -11.71 39.00
N SER A 187 -16.52 -10.49 39.36
CA SER A 187 -15.78 -10.26 40.59
C SER A 187 -16.64 -10.75 41.76
N ALA A 188 -16.12 -11.66 42.58
CA ALA A 188 -16.76 -12.02 43.83
C ALA A 188 -16.65 -10.83 44.78
N SER A 189 -17.68 -9.98 44.80
CA SER A 189 -17.89 -9.03 45.89
C SER A 189 -18.27 -9.83 47.13
N TRP A 190 -17.39 -9.83 48.13
CA TRP A 190 -17.65 -10.39 49.45
C TRP A 190 -18.73 -9.55 50.16
N PRO A 191 -19.75 -10.16 50.78
CA PRO A 191 -20.65 -9.42 51.66
C PRO A 191 -19.86 -8.98 52.90
N GLN A 192 -19.84 -7.66 53.15
CA GLN A 192 -19.36 -7.09 54.40
C GLN A 192 -20.33 -7.52 55.51
N LEU A 193 -19.78 -8.17 56.54
CA LEU A 193 -20.38 -8.30 57.87
C LEU A 193 -19.99 -7.08 58.70
#